data_AF-A0A2V6HAP3-F1
#
_entry.id   AF-A0A2V6HAP3-F1
#
_cell.length_a   1.000
_cell.length_b   1.000
_cell.length_c   1.000
_cell.angle_alpha   90.00
_cell.angle_beta   90.00
_cell.angle_gamma   90.00
#
_symmetry.space_group_name_H-M   'P 1'
#
loop_
_entity.id
_entity.type
_entity.pdbx_description
1 polymer ?
#
loop_
_entity_poly.entity_id
_entity_poly.type
_entity_poly.pdbx_seq_one_letter_code
_entity_poly.pdbx_strand_id
1 'polypeptide(L)'
;MHRRQRRIAGVITFYALNFPRMRLAFWGFVWRHWIRLPAWFVFVLWFLFQIIGTLEQKAGMSSVSSAAHLGAAAVGVVAWLVWRKPNEKSRMLV
;
A
#
# COMPACT_ATOMS: atom_id res chain seq x y z
N MET A 1 -20.06 10.90 -5.62
CA MET A 1 -18.61 10.63 -5.78
C MET A 1 -17.91 10.51 -4.42
N HIS A 2 -17.54 9.29 -3.99
CA HIS A 2 -16.90 9.05 -2.68
C HIS A 2 -15.38 9.33 -2.69
N ARG A 3 -14.98 10.56 -2.35
CA ARG A 3 -13.58 11.02 -2.26
C ARG A 3 -12.84 10.58 -0.98
N ARG A 4 -13.06 9.35 -0.47
CA ARG A 4 -12.56 8.94 0.86
C ARG A 4 -11.22 8.20 0.87
N GLN A 5 -10.84 7.50 -0.19
CA GLN A 5 -9.69 6.58 -0.15
C GLN A 5 -8.31 7.25 -0.20
N ARG A 6 -8.20 8.50 -0.70
CA ARG A 6 -6.90 9.17 -0.90
C ARG A 6 -6.08 9.31 0.39
N ARG A 7 -6.73 9.68 1.50
CA ARG A 7 -6.07 9.85 2.81
C ARG A 7 -5.66 8.52 3.44
N ILE A 8 -6.44 7.48 3.19
CA ILE A 8 -6.24 6.14 3.77
C ILE A 8 -4.99 5.49 3.17
N ALA A 9 -4.65 5.78 1.91
CA ALA A 9 -3.46 5.24 1.25
C ALA A 9 -2.13 5.55 1.99
N GLY A 10 -2.00 6.76 2.55
CA GLY A 10 -0.81 7.12 3.34
C GLY A 10 -0.72 6.34 4.65
N VAL A 11 -1.85 6.17 5.34
CA VAL A 11 -1.93 5.35 6.57
C VAL A 11 -1.63 3.88 6.28
N ILE A 12 -2.18 3.34 5.19
CA ILE A 12 -1.90 1.96 4.74
C ILE A 12 -0.42 1.80 4.40
N THR A 13 0.20 2.78 3.72
CA THR A 13 1.64 2.74 3.39
C THR A 13 2.49 2.70 4.65
N PHE A 14 2.23 3.61 5.60
CA PHE A 14 2.92 3.62 6.89
C PHE A 14 2.77 2.29 7.63
N TYR A 15 1.55 1.74 7.64
CA TYR A 15 1.24 0.49 8.32
C TYR A 15 1.94 -0.72 7.67
N ALA A 16 1.87 -0.84 6.34
CA ALA A 16 2.49 -1.93 5.58
C ALA A 16 4.01 -1.95 5.76
N LEU A 17 4.64 -0.78 5.89
CA LEU A 17 6.07 -0.65 6.15
C LEU A 17 6.46 -1.01 7.59
N ASN A 18 5.59 -0.80 8.58
CA ASN A 18 5.82 -1.25 9.96
C ASN A 18 5.59 -2.75 10.13
N PHE A 19 4.64 -3.34 9.40
CA PHE A 19 4.24 -4.74 9.55
C PHE A 19 4.28 -5.53 8.23
N PRO A 20 5.43 -5.58 7.53
CA PRO A 20 5.51 -6.12 6.17
C PRO A 20 5.12 -7.60 6.07
N ARG A 21 5.32 -8.36 7.15
CA ARG A 21 5.01 -9.80 7.23
C ARG A 21 3.59 -10.12 7.70
N MET A 22 2.78 -9.12 8.08
CA MET A 22 1.37 -9.35 8.43
C MET A 22 0.64 -9.96 7.24
N ARG A 23 -0.12 -11.04 7.47
CA ARG A 23 -0.87 -11.73 6.40
C ARG A 23 -2.30 -11.21 6.35
N LEU A 24 -2.66 -10.58 5.24
CA LEU A 24 -4.01 -10.11 4.94
C LEU A 24 -4.81 -11.24 4.28
N ALA A 25 -5.98 -11.53 4.83
CA ALA A 25 -6.87 -12.56 4.32
C ALA A 25 -7.86 -11.94 3.31
N PHE A 26 -7.86 -12.47 2.09
CA PHE A 26 -8.79 -12.09 1.03
C PHE A 26 -9.70 -13.28 0.73
N TRP A 27 -11.00 -13.02 0.72
CA TRP A 27 -11.96 -13.98 0.18
C TRP A 27 -12.16 -13.66 -1.29
N GLY A 28 -11.70 -14.55 -2.17
CA GLY A 28 -11.81 -14.39 -3.62
C GLY A 28 -13.06 -15.08 -4.16
N PHE A 29 -13.82 -14.39 -5.00
CA PHE A 29 -14.95 -14.98 -5.73
C PHE A 29 -14.52 -16.17 -6.61
N VAL A 30 -13.30 -16.13 -7.16
CA VAL A 30 -12.72 -17.17 -8.04
C VAL A 30 -12.26 -18.41 -7.28
N TRP A 31 -11.73 -18.26 -6.07
CA TRP A 31 -11.03 -19.34 -5.37
C TRP A 31 -11.83 -20.01 -4.25
N ARG A 32 -13.01 -19.49 -3.87
CA ARG A 32 -13.89 -20.01 -2.78
C ARG A 32 -13.19 -20.33 -1.44
N HIS A 33 -11.91 -19.97 -1.29
CA HIS A 33 -11.11 -20.15 -0.08
C HIS A 33 -10.39 -18.84 0.28
N TRP A 34 -9.99 -18.73 1.54
CA TRP A 34 -9.24 -17.60 2.03
C TRP A 34 -7.80 -17.64 1.53
N ILE A 35 -7.37 -16.64 0.77
CA ILE A 35 -5.97 -16.47 0.38
C ILE A 35 -5.33 -15.49 1.36
N ARG A 36 -4.16 -15.85 1.89
CA ARG A 36 -3.42 -15.02 2.85
C ARG A 36 -2.14 -14.52 2.20
N LEU A 37 -2.07 -13.22 1.90
CA LEU A 37 -0.89 -12.60 1.30
C LEU A 37 -0.20 -11.67 2.30
N PRO A 38 1.14 -11.61 2.31
CA PRO A 38 1.84 -10.68 3.19
C PRO A 38 1.59 -9.23 2.76
N ALA A 39 1.54 -8.31 3.73
CA ALA A 39 1.22 -6.91 3.52
C ALA A 39 2.18 -6.23 2.54
N TRP A 40 3.48 -6.58 2.57
CA TRP A 40 4.46 -6.05 1.61
C TRP A 40 4.09 -6.40 0.17
N PHE A 41 3.62 -7.63 -0.09
CA PHE A 41 3.28 -8.09 -1.43
C PHE A 41 2.06 -7.35 -1.96
N VAL A 42 1.02 -7.24 -1.13
CA VAL A 42 -0.20 -6.50 -1.46
C VAL A 42 0.12 -5.02 -1.70
N PHE A 43 0.99 -4.43 -0.88
CA PHE A 43 1.40 -3.04 -1.04
C PHE A 43 2.15 -2.79 -2.34
N VAL A 44 3.11 -3.65 -2.71
CA VAL A 44 3.83 -3.56 -3.98
C VAL A 44 2.87 -3.69 -5.15
N LEU A 45 1.98 -4.69 -5.12
CA LEU A 45 1.00 -4.89 -6.19
C LEU A 45 0.08 -3.67 -6.35
N TRP A 46 -0.40 -3.13 -5.24
CA TRP A 46 -1.19 -1.90 -5.23
C TRP A 46 -0.39 -0.71 -5.80
N PHE A 47 0.85 -0.51 -5.38
CA PHE A 47 1.71 0.58 -5.87
C PHE A 47 1.93 0.51 -7.38
N LEU A 48 2.15 -0.69 -7.92
CA LEU A 48 2.25 -0.92 -9.37
C LEU A 48 0.96 -0.53 -10.09
N PHE A 49 -0.21 -0.91 -9.56
CA PHE A 49 -1.48 -0.45 -10.10
C PHE A 49 -1.66 1.06 -10.02
N GLN A 50 -1.10 1.74 -9.02
CA GLN A 50 -1.17 3.20 -8.96
C GLN A 50 -0.28 3.88 -10.01
N ILE A 51 0.84 3.25 -10.40
CA ILE A 51 1.66 3.71 -11.53
C ILE A 51 0.87 3.57 -12.83
N ILE A 52 0.35 2.36 -13.11
CA ILE A 52 -0.47 2.09 -14.30
C ILE A 52 -1.67 3.04 -14.35
N GLY A 53 -2.40 3.15 -13.24
CA GLY A 53 -3.55 4.03 -13.10
C GLY A 53 -3.19 5.51 -13.25
N THR A 54 -1.94 5.92 -13.02
CA THR A 54 -1.49 7.30 -13.31
C THR A 54 -1.32 7.52 -14.80
N LEU A 55 -0.85 6.51 -15.54
CA LEU A 55 -0.80 6.56 -17.01
C LEU A 55 -2.21 6.59 -17.60
N GLU A 56 -3.12 5.74 -17.11
CA GLU A 56 -4.52 5.74 -17.51
C GLU A 56 -5.23 7.07 -17.16
N GLN A 57 -4.96 7.64 -15.98
CA GLN A 57 -5.48 8.96 -15.58
C GLN A 57 -4.98 10.06 -16.54
N LYS A 58 -3.70 10.04 -16.93
CA LYS A 58 -3.14 11.00 -17.89
C LYS A 58 -3.74 10.84 -19.29
N ALA A 59 -4.06 9.61 -19.69
CA ALA A 59 -4.72 9.30 -20.96
C ALA A 59 -6.23 9.60 -20.96
N GLY A 60 -6.80 10.07 -19.84
CA GLY A 60 -8.24 10.33 -19.71
C GLY A 60 -9.12 9.08 -19.59
N MET A 61 -8.51 7.90 -19.41
CA MET A 61 -9.19 6.61 -19.35
C MET A 61 -9.70 6.24 -17.94
N SER A 62 -9.27 6.99 -16.91
CA SER A 62 -9.63 6.71 -15.51
C SER A 62 -10.13 7.95 -14.79
N SER A 63 -11.19 7.78 -14.00
CA SER A 63 -11.70 8.80 -13.05
C SER A 63 -11.07 8.70 -11.67
N VAL A 64 -10.20 7.71 -11.45
CA VAL A 64 -9.47 7.51 -10.20
C VAL A 64 -8.24 8.41 -10.18
N SER A 65 -8.05 9.12 -9.07
CA SER A 65 -6.89 9.98 -8.89
C SER A 65 -5.69 9.16 -8.37
N SER A 66 -5.11 8.34 -9.25
CA SER A 66 -3.97 7.47 -8.94
C SER A 66 -2.72 8.26 -8.55
N ALA A 67 -2.49 9.42 -9.18
CA ALA A 67 -1.41 10.32 -8.79
C ALA A 67 -1.57 10.82 -7.33
N ALA A 68 -2.79 11.08 -6.87
CA ALA A 68 -3.03 11.47 -5.47
C ALA A 68 -2.75 10.31 -4.49
N HIS A 69 -2.99 9.07 -4.90
CA HIS A 69 -2.60 7.90 -4.10
C HIS A 69 -1.09 7.73 -3.99
N LEU A 70 -0.34 7.96 -5.09
CA LEU A 70 1.12 7.97 -5.06
C LEU A 70 1.66 9.08 -4.14
N GLY A 71 1.07 10.27 -4.20
CA GLY A 71 1.42 11.36 -3.27
C GLY A 71 1.14 11.01 -1.80
N ALA A 72 -0.01 10.41 -1.50
CA ALA A 72 -0.32 9.94 -0.15
C ALA A 72 0.64 8.82 0.30
N ALA A 73 1.02 7.91 -0.58
CA ALA A 73 2.02 6.87 -0.29
C ALA A 73 3.38 7.48 0.04
N ALA A 74 3.84 8.47 -0.73
CA ALA A 74 5.08 9.19 -0.46
C ALA A 74 5.08 9.83 0.94
N VAL A 75 3.97 10.49 1.34
CA VAL A 75 3.81 11.03 2.70
C VAL A 75 3.88 9.92 3.75
N GLY A 76 3.23 8.77 3.50
CA GLY A 76 3.29 7.61 4.39
C GLY A 76 4.72 7.04 4.55
N VAL A 77 5.50 7.00 3.47
CA VAL A 77 6.92 6.60 3.51
C VAL A 77 7.74 7.59 4.33
N VAL A 78 7.58 8.89 4.10
CA VAL A 78 8.28 9.92 4.88
C VAL A 78 7.95 9.80 6.37
N ALA A 79 6.66 9.66 6.71
CA ALA A 79 6.23 9.45 8.09
C ALA A 79 6.86 8.18 8.69
N TRP A 80 6.94 7.09 7.93
CA TRP A 80 7.59 5.86 8.38
C TRP A 80 9.09 6.04 8.61
N LEU A 81 9.80 6.73 7.72
CA LEU A 81 11.22 7.02 7.88
C LEU A 81 11.52 7.86 9.13
N VAL A 82 10.65 8.83 9.44
CA VAL A 82 10.77 9.69 10.63
C VAL A 82 10.43 8.93 11.92
N TRP A 83 9.41 8.06 11.89
CA TRP A 83 8.90 7.41 13.11
C TRP A 83 9.47 6.01 13.37
N ARG A 84 10.15 5.40 12.40
CA ARG A 84 10.77 4.09 12.61
C ARG A 84 11.90 4.22 13.64
N LYS A 85 11.77 3.51 14.76
CA LYS A 85 12.91 3.30 15.66
C LYS A 85 13.89 2.34 14.97
N PRO A 86 15.22 2.55 15.04
CA PRO A 86 16.19 1.53 14.66
C PRO A 86 15.95 0.32 15.55
N ASN A 87 15.35 -0.75 15.01
CA ASN A 87 15.06 -1.93 15.80
C ASN A 87 16.34 -2.81 15.84
N GLU A 88 17.31 -2.43 16.67
CA GLU A 88 18.57 -3.16 16.87
C GLU A 88 18.32 -4.64 17.24
N LYS A 89 17.26 -4.92 18.01
CA LYS A 89 16.89 -6.29 18.41
C LYS A 89 16.45 -7.19 17.26
N SER A 90 16.02 -6.65 16.12
CA SER A 90 15.64 -7.46 14.95
C SER A 90 16.80 -7.75 13.99
N ARG A 91 17.94 -7.06 14.14
CA ARG A 91 19.16 -7.24 13.32
C ARG A 91 20.17 -8.21 13.94
N MET A 92 20.06 -8.51 15.24
CA MET A 92 20.97 -9.41 15.98
C MET A 92 20.52 -10.89 15.99
N LEU A 93 19.39 -11.23 15.34
CA LEU A 93 18.87 -12.60 15.26
C LEU A 93 18.90 -13.15 13.82
N VAL A 94 19.78 -12.61 12.98
CA VAL A 94 20.14 -13.16 11.65
C VAL A 94 21.61 -13.51 11.68
#